data_AF-A0A7U9NBQ6-F1
#
_entry.id   AF-A0A7U9NBQ6-F1
#
_cell.length_a   1.000
_cell.length_b   1.000
_cell.length_c   1.000
_cell.angle_alpha   90.00
_cell.angle_beta   90.00
_cell.angle_gamma   90.00
#
_symmetry.space_group_name_H-M   'P 1'
#
loop_
_entity.id
_entity.type
_entity.pdbx_description
1 polymer ?
#
loop_
_entity_poly.entity_id
_entity_poly.type
_entity_poly.pdbx_seq_one_letter_code
_entity_poly.pdbx_strand_id
1 'polypeptide(L)' 'MEKIAEVVDIAEDSILPPPTIGRTDKAHSKYVYGIGKVGNSVKLLLDPDKLLNDDDLAVVEQADDMTSEEE' A
#
# COMPACT_ATOMS: atom_id res chain seq x y z
N MET A 1 -5.95 -0.77 -18.20
CA MET A 1 -4.48 -0.89 -18.00
C MET A 1 -4.07 0.10 -16.95
N GLU A 2 -3.59 -0.40 -15.82
CA GLU A 2 -2.91 0.41 -14.82
C GLU A 2 -1.64 0.99 -15.44
N LYS A 3 -1.36 2.26 -15.16
CA LYS A 3 -0.21 2.97 -15.71
C LYS A 3 0.60 3.57 -14.59
N ILE A 4 1.91 3.35 -14.64
CA ILE A 4 2.86 3.99 -13.74
C ILE A 4 2.89 5.48 -14.07
N ALA A 5 2.61 6.32 -13.07
CA ALA A 5 2.59 7.77 -13.26
C ALA A 5 4.00 8.35 -13.37
N GLU A 6 4.92 7.90 -12.52
CA GLU A 6 6.27 8.44 -12.39
C GLU A 6 7.15 7.43 -11.64
N VAL A 7 8.44 7.37 -11.99
CA VAL A 7 9.46 6.62 -11.23
C VAL A 7 10.42 7.63 -10.64
N VAL A 8 10.64 7.56 -9.33
CA VAL A 8 11.55 8.45 -8.59
C VAL A 8 12.41 7.67 -7.62
N ASP A 9 13.65 8.11 -7.45
CA ASP A 9 14.54 7.59 -6.43
C ASP A 9 14.33 8.36 -5.12
N ILE A 10 14.16 7.62 -4.03
CA ILE A 10 14.05 8.15 -2.67
C ILE A 10 15.11 7.46 -1.84
N ALA A 11 16.03 8.23 -1.25
CA ALA A 11 17.03 7.69 -0.35
C ALA A 11 16.40 7.22 0.96
N GLU A 12 16.86 6.10 1.51
CA GLU A 12 16.26 5.48 2.71
C GLU A 12 16.29 6.42 3.94
N ASP A 13 17.32 7.24 4.06
CA ASP A 13 17.47 8.26 5.12
C ASP A 13 16.44 9.40 5.04
N SER A 14 15.81 9.56 3.87
CA SER A 14 14.75 10.54 3.61
C SER A 14 13.36 9.98 3.85
N ILE A 15 13.26 8.71 4.27
CA ILE A 15 12.02 8.05 4.62
C ILE A 15 11.80 8.19 6.12
N LEU A 16 10.67 8.79 6.48
CA LEU A 16 10.24 8.92 7.87
C LEU A 16 9.25 7.82 8.22
N PRO A 17 9.21 7.39 9.51
CA PRO A 17 8.22 6.45 9.96
C PRO A 17 6.80 7.00 9.70
N PRO A 18 5.81 6.11 9.51
CA PRO A 18 4.44 6.53 9.28
C PRO A 18 3.94 7.39 10.45
N PRO A 19 3.24 8.50 10.18
CA PRO A 19 2.64 9.32 11.22
C PRO A 19 1.59 8.49 11.94
N THR A 20 1.44 8.74 13.24
CA THR A 20 0.39 8.11 14.02
C THR A 20 -0.95 8.75 13.67
N ILE A 21 -1.55 8.33 12.55
CA ILE A 21 -2.89 8.76 12.16
C ILE A 21 -3.84 8.14 13.20
N GLY A 22 -4.51 9.00 13.97
CA GLY A 22 -5.17 8.61 15.21
C GLY A 22 -6.17 7.47 15.06
N ARG A 23 -5.98 6.42 15.87
CA ARG A 23 -6.91 5.37 16.35
C ARG A 23 -7.90 4.66 15.41
N THR A 24 -8.25 5.15 14.23
CA THR A 24 -9.46 4.67 13.52
C THR A 24 -9.25 3.35 12.79
N ASP A 25 -8.02 2.96 12.43
CA ASP A 25 -7.85 1.76 11.62
C ASP A 25 -6.41 1.25 11.64
N LYS A 26 -6.08 0.53 12.73
CA LYS A 26 -4.83 -0.24 12.83
C LYS A 26 -4.63 -1.20 11.64
N ALA A 27 -5.72 -1.59 10.97
CA ALA A 27 -5.70 -2.46 9.80
C ALA A 27 -5.09 -1.80 8.57
N HIS A 28 -5.43 -0.55 8.22
CA HIS A 28 -4.87 0.12 7.03
C HIS A 28 -3.47 0.66 7.26
N SER A 29 -3.12 0.93 8.52
CA SER A 29 -1.76 1.32 8.91
C SER A 29 -0.73 0.21 8.68
N LYS A 30 -1.15 -1.07 8.58
CA LYS A 30 -0.25 -2.22 8.51
C LYS A 30 0.54 -2.28 7.20
N TYR A 31 -0.02 -1.74 6.12
CA TYR A 31 0.62 -1.72 4.79
C TYR A 31 1.49 -0.50 4.54
N VAL A 32 1.51 0.47 5.45
CA VAL A 32 2.31 1.68 5.26
C VAL A 32 3.74 1.37 5.65
N TYR A 33 4.66 1.50 4.69
CA TYR A 33 6.09 1.42 4.93
C TYR A 33 6.59 2.70 5.64
N GLY A 34 6.17 3.86 5.14
CA GLY A 34 6.56 5.14 5.69
C GLY A 34 6.11 6.31 4.83
N ILE A 35 6.73 7.47 5.05
CA ILE A 35 6.48 8.67 4.27
C ILE A 35 7.81 9.22 3.73
N GLY A 36 7.85 9.49 2.43
CA GLY A 36 8.96 10.16 1.77
C GLY A 36 8.56 11.55 1.26
N LYS A 37 9.51 12.50 1.23
CA LYS A 37 9.32 13.80 0.60
C LYS A 37 10.06 13.84 -0.73
N VAL A 38 9.36 14.18 -1.81
CA VAL A 38 9.95 14.35 -3.15
C VAL A 38 9.62 15.74 -3.64
N GLY A 39 10.64 16.58 -3.80
CA GLY A 39 10.47 18.00 -4.12
C GLY A 39 9.60 18.71 -3.07
N ASN A 40 8.42 19.17 -3.49
CA ASN A 40 7.48 19.90 -2.64
C ASN A 40 6.27 19.06 -2.19
N SER A 41 6.28 17.76 -2.49
CA SER A 41 5.18 16.83 -2.23
C SER A 41 5.58 15.75 -1.23
N VAL A 42 4.62 15.33 -0.43
CA VAL A 42 4.74 14.20 0.49
C VAL A 42 4.11 12.97 -0.18
N LYS A 43 4.86 11.87 -0.27
CA LYS A 43 4.40 10.61 -0.84
C LYS A 43 4.32 9.56 0.27
N LEU A 44 3.19 8.86 0.35
CA LEU A 44 3.01 7.69 1.21
C LEU A 44 3.64 6.48 0.53
N LEU A 45 4.50 5.77 1.25
CA LEU A 45 5.15 4.56 0.75
C LEU A 45 4.40 3.34 1.31
N LEU A 46 4.03 2.44 0.41
CA LEU A 46 3.36 1.19 0.76
C LEU A 46 4.37 0.04 0.72
N ASP A 47 4.15 -0.94 1.59
CA ASP A 47 4.94 -2.16 1.70
C ASP A 47 4.28 -3.26 0.84
N PRO A 48 4.84 -3.59 -0.33
CA PRO A 48 4.22 -4.54 -1.26
C PRO A 48 4.17 -5.95 -0.67
N ASP A 49 5.15 -6.34 0.14
CA ASP A 49 5.15 -7.65 0.78
C ASP A 49 3.99 -7.76 1.78
N LYS A 50 3.73 -6.71 2.56
CA LYS A 50 2.58 -6.70 3.47
C LYS A 50 1.23 -6.59 2.76
N LEU A 51 1.19 -5.99 1.58
CA LEU A 51 -0.04 -5.92 0.78
C LEU A 51 -0.39 -7.28 0.19
N LEU A 52 0.59 -8.00 -0.33
CA LEU A 52 0.38 -9.28 -1.01
C LEU A 52 0.24 -10.47 -0.04
N ASN A 53 0.96 -10.43 1.08
CA ASN A 53 0.95 -11.52 2.07
C ASN A 53 -0.08 -11.30 3.19
N ASP A 54 -1.06 -10.43 2.97
CA ASP A 54 -2.12 -10.25 3.95
C ASP A 54 -3.18 -11.33 3.79
N ASP A 55 -3.18 -12.27 4.72
CA ASP A 55 -4.14 -13.38 4.78
C ASP A 55 -5.62 -12.89 4.74
N ASP A 56 -5.91 -11.66 5.18
CA ASP A 56 -7.23 -11.03 5.09
C ASP A 56 -7.61 -10.60 3.66
N LEU A 57 -6.64 -10.18 2.83
CA LEU A 57 -6.87 -9.77 1.42
C LEU A 57 -6.99 -10.98 0.49
N ALA A 58 -6.28 -12.08 0.81
CA ALA A 58 -6.33 -13.33 0.05
C ALA A 58 -7.74 -13.96 0.00
N VAL A 59 -8.63 -13.60 0.94
CA VAL A 59 -10.04 -14.03 0.95
C VAL A 59 -10.88 -13.26 -0.08
N VAL A 60 -10.51 -12.03 -0.40
CA VAL A 60 -11.25 -11.18 -1.35
C VAL A 60 -10.98 -11.60 -2.80
N GLU A 61 -9.74 -12.01 -3.13
CA GLU A 61 -9.42 -12.52 -4.47
C GLU A 61 -10.09 -13.88 -4.77
N GLN A 62 -10.26 -14.74 -3.77
CA GLN A 62 -10.96 -16.02 -3.94
C GLN A 62 -12.47 -15.85 -4.22
N ALA A 63 -13.06 -14.72 -3.85
CA ALA A 63 -14.47 -14.44 -4.10
C ALA A 63 -14.74 -13.96 -5.54
N ASP A 64 -13.77 -13.29 -6.17
CA ASP A 64 -13.90 -12.77 -7.55
C ASP A 64 -13.75 -13.90 -8.61
N ASP A 65 -12.90 -14.89 -8.32
CA ASP A 65 -12.67 -16.05 -9.19
C ASP A 65 -13.91 -16.97 -9.24
N MET A 66 -14.71 -17.05 -8.17
CA MET A 66 -15.94 -17.85 -8.12
C MET A 66 -17.16 -17.17 -8.78
N THR A 67 -17.11 -15.87 -9.05
CA THR A 67 -18.16 -15.14 -9.77
C THR A 67 -17.92 -15.05 -11.28
N SER A 68 -16.75 -15.46 -11.75
CA SER A 68 -16.34 -15.37 -13.15
C SER A 68 -16.63 -16.64 -13.97
N GLU A 69 -17.04 -17.74 -13.32
CA GLU A 69 -17.33 -19.04 -13.96
C GLU A 69 -18.83 -19.32 -14.20
N GLU A 70 -19.72 -18.35 -13.90
CA GLU A 70 -21.14 -18.40 -14.25
C GLU A 70 -21.53 -17.30 -15.25
N GLU A 71 -20.85 -17.20 -16.41
CA GLU A 71 -21.42 -16.67 -17.66
C GLU A 71 -21.01 -17.51 -18.88
#